data_AF-A0A959LR25-F1
#
_entry.id   AF-A0A959LR25-F1
#
_cell.length_a   1.000
_cell.length_b   1.000
_cell.length_c   1.000
_cell.angle_alpha   90.00
_cell.angle_beta   90.00
_cell.angle_gamma   90.00
#
_symmetry.space_group_name_H-M   'P 1'
#
loop_
_entity.id
_entity.type
_entity.pdbx_description
1 polymer ?
#
loop_
_entity_poly.entity_id
_entity_poly.type
_entity_poly.pdbx_seq_one_letter_code
_entity_poly.pdbx_strand_id
1 'polypeptide(L)'
;MPQKKVNNSVDLVSINKFISSTGFCSRREADDLIEQGRVTINEEPAHKGDRVSPKDTVAIDGENLKVKKTQQTLYIAFNKPVGITSTTDTKDRTNIISYINHPKRIFPIGRLDKDSDGLIFLTNDGDIVNKILRAGNNHEKEYIVTVDKAITPEFIHKISNGVPILKTKTRECFVKQEGPRKFRIILTQGLNRQIRRMCKHFDYRVVTLTRVRIMNVSLGKLPVGKWRLLTAQEIDELNKLVSSSSKTQEASKLNKRSSTKTHRPKKDTKEEPPAKKKVKNKTYKDWRKRK
;
A
#
# COMPACT_ATOMS: atom_id res chain seq x y z
N MET A 1 26.72 14.49 42.29
CA MET A 1 25.39 14.24 41.69
C MET A 1 25.53 14.20 40.17
N PRO A 2 25.26 13.09 39.49
CA PRO A 2 25.42 13.04 38.04
C PRO A 2 24.24 13.73 37.35
N GLN A 3 24.55 14.72 36.52
CA GLN A 3 23.59 15.46 35.70
C GLN A 3 22.93 14.49 34.71
N LYS A 4 21.59 14.38 34.79
CA LYS A 4 20.76 13.68 33.80
C LYS A 4 20.92 14.38 32.45
N LYS A 5 21.61 13.74 31.50
CA LYS A 5 21.50 14.08 30.07
C LYS A 5 20.05 13.82 29.64
N VAL A 6 19.26 14.89 29.54
CA VAL A 6 17.94 14.86 28.91
C VAL A 6 18.18 14.71 27.41
N ASN A 7 17.97 13.51 26.89
CA ASN A 7 17.99 13.21 25.46
C ASN A 7 16.72 13.83 24.82
N ASN A 8 16.74 15.12 24.55
CA ASN A 8 15.71 15.79 23.73
C ASN A 8 16.02 15.50 22.26
N SER A 9 15.65 14.31 21.77
CA SER A 9 15.55 14.10 20.32
C SER A 9 14.38 14.91 19.80
N VAL A 10 14.64 16.16 19.41
CA VAL A 10 13.64 16.99 18.73
C VAL A 10 13.23 16.26 17.46
N ASP A 11 11.96 15.86 17.36
CA ASP A 11 11.41 15.20 16.18
C ASP A 11 11.36 16.19 15.02
N LEU A 12 12.52 16.38 14.37
CA LEU A 12 12.68 17.26 13.22
C LEU A 12 12.01 16.62 11.99
N VAL A 13 11.11 17.34 11.34
CA VAL A 13 10.39 16.91 10.13
C VAL A 13 10.97 17.64 8.92
N SER A 14 11.19 16.96 7.80
CA SER A 14 11.63 17.66 6.57
C SER A 14 10.56 18.69 6.14
N ILE A 15 10.99 19.88 5.74
CA ILE A 15 10.10 21.01 5.42
C ILE A 15 9.02 20.64 4.38
N ASN A 16 9.36 19.89 3.33
CA ASN A 16 8.38 19.46 2.32
C ASN A 16 7.29 18.54 2.89
N LYS A 17 7.65 17.72 3.90
CA LYS A 17 6.70 16.87 4.62
C LYS A 17 5.83 17.72 5.53
N PHE A 18 6.40 18.70 6.21
CA PHE A 18 5.65 19.63 7.05
C PHE A 18 4.59 20.39 6.23
N ILE A 19 5.00 21.06 5.15
CA ILE A 19 4.09 21.79 4.24
C ILE A 19 3.00 20.85 3.71
N SER A 20 3.37 19.64 3.29
CA SER A 20 2.36 18.71 2.77
C SER A 20 1.39 18.23 3.86
N SER A 21 1.84 18.11 5.10
CA SER A 21 1.00 17.70 6.24
C SER A 21 0.00 18.76 6.70
N THR A 22 0.24 20.05 6.42
CA THR A 22 -0.76 21.11 6.68
C THR A 22 -1.94 21.01 5.70
N GLY A 23 -1.77 20.28 4.60
CA GLY A 23 -2.73 20.14 3.51
C GLY A 23 -2.57 21.18 2.41
N PHE A 24 -1.54 22.05 2.48
CA PHE A 24 -1.30 23.10 1.49
C PHE A 24 -1.06 22.55 0.09
N CYS A 25 -0.14 21.58 -0.06
CA CYS A 25 0.19 20.97 -1.34
C CYS A 25 0.77 19.56 -1.19
N SER A 26 1.15 18.92 -2.30
CA SER A 26 1.95 17.68 -2.27
C SER A 26 3.40 17.97 -1.88
N ARG A 27 4.14 16.93 -1.47
CA ARG A 27 5.57 17.08 -1.14
C ARG A 27 6.42 17.58 -2.31
N ARG A 28 6.04 17.24 -3.56
CA ARG A 28 6.78 17.68 -4.76
C ARG A 28 6.50 19.14 -5.06
N GLU A 29 5.23 19.54 -5.03
CA GLU A 29 4.86 20.96 -5.15
C GLU A 29 5.51 21.79 -4.02
N ALA A 30 5.63 21.23 -2.81
CA ALA A 30 6.36 21.88 -1.73
C ALA A 30 7.85 22.05 -2.07
N ASP A 31 8.50 21.03 -2.65
CA ASP A 31 9.88 21.15 -3.14
C ASP A 31 9.99 22.23 -4.23
N ASP A 32 9.04 22.30 -5.16
CA ASP A 32 9.02 23.32 -6.23
C ASP A 32 8.89 24.74 -5.64
N LEU A 33 8.05 24.94 -4.61
CA LEU A 33 7.90 26.22 -3.93
C LEU A 33 9.16 26.65 -3.17
N ILE A 34 9.85 25.68 -2.56
CA ILE A 34 11.13 25.90 -1.87
C ILE A 34 12.19 26.33 -2.89
N GLU A 35 12.28 25.62 -4.02
CA GLU A 35 13.22 25.96 -5.11
C GLU A 35 12.94 27.34 -5.73
N GLN A 36 11.68 27.79 -5.70
CA GLN A 36 11.29 29.15 -6.13
C GLN A 36 11.58 30.24 -5.08
N GLY A 37 12.10 29.90 -3.89
CA GLY A 37 12.37 30.87 -2.82
C GLY A 37 11.10 31.43 -2.16
N ARG A 38 9.95 30.77 -2.31
CA ARG A 38 8.65 31.24 -1.80
C ARG A 38 8.37 30.81 -0.36
N VAL A 39 9.26 30.04 0.24
CA VAL A 39 9.08 29.43 1.56
C VAL A 39 10.12 29.97 2.52
N THR A 40 9.68 30.35 3.73
CA THR A 40 10.58 30.77 4.82
C THR A 40 10.39 29.90 6.07
N ILE A 41 11.47 29.73 6.84
CA ILE A 41 11.47 29.18 8.19
C ILE A 41 11.97 30.29 9.12
N ASN A 42 11.13 30.72 10.06
CA ASN A 42 11.45 31.82 10.98
C ASN A 42 11.95 33.07 10.23
N GLU A 43 11.24 33.46 9.18
CA GLU A 43 11.53 34.62 8.30
C GLU A 43 12.75 34.46 7.37
N GLU A 44 13.57 33.42 7.55
CA GLU A 44 14.71 33.12 6.67
C GLU A 44 14.32 32.22 5.47
N PRO A 45 14.86 32.42 4.25
CA PRO A 45 14.59 31.57 3.10
C PRO A 45 14.92 30.09 3.35
N ALA A 46 13.96 29.22 3.07
CA ALA A 46 14.13 27.78 3.22
C ALA A 46 14.83 27.14 2.00
N HIS A 47 15.57 26.07 2.26
CA HIS A 47 16.29 25.28 1.27
C HIS A 47 15.83 23.83 1.25
N LYS A 48 16.08 23.16 0.12
CA LYS A 48 15.74 21.76 -0.06
C LYS A 48 16.56 20.90 0.90
N GLY A 49 15.86 20.14 1.74
CA GLY A 49 16.47 19.28 2.76
C GLY A 49 16.36 19.83 4.18
N ASP A 50 15.95 21.10 4.32
CA ASP A 50 15.73 21.71 5.62
C ASP A 50 14.72 20.93 6.46
N ARG A 51 14.86 21.07 7.77
CA ARG A 51 14.00 20.42 8.75
C ARG A 51 13.44 21.45 9.71
N VAL A 52 12.18 21.24 10.06
CA VAL A 52 11.41 22.09 10.95
C VAL A 52 11.10 21.35 12.23
N SER A 53 11.26 22.05 13.34
CA SER A 53 10.83 21.67 14.66
C SER A 53 9.40 22.15 14.93
N PRO A 54 8.73 21.64 15.98
CA PRO A 54 7.40 22.14 16.37
C PRO A 54 7.37 23.61 16.82
N LYS A 55 8.53 24.23 17.05
CA LYS A 55 8.65 25.63 17.47
C LYS A 55 8.85 26.59 16.29
N ASP A 56 9.23 26.06 15.13
CA ASP A 56 9.53 26.88 13.96
C ASP A 56 8.25 27.35 13.28
N THR A 57 8.29 28.58 12.77
CA THR A 57 7.22 29.16 11.97
C THR A 57 7.56 29.04 10.51
N VAL A 58 6.72 28.35 9.74
CA VAL A 58 6.90 28.20 8.30
C VAL A 58 5.87 29.07 7.59
N ALA A 59 6.32 29.91 6.66
CA ALA A 59 5.44 30.72 5.81
C ALA A 59 5.63 30.40 4.33
N ILE A 60 4.58 30.58 3.55
CA ILE A 60 4.61 30.56 2.09
C ILE A 60 4.08 31.89 1.60
N ASP A 61 4.85 32.61 0.78
CA ASP A 61 4.52 33.97 0.31
C ASP A 61 4.17 34.95 1.44
N GLY A 62 4.82 34.82 2.60
CA GLY A 62 4.57 35.65 3.79
C GLY A 62 3.39 35.22 4.65
N GLU A 63 2.61 34.21 4.24
CA GLU A 63 1.51 33.67 5.05
C GLU A 63 1.94 32.47 5.90
N ASN A 64 1.81 32.61 7.22
CA ASN A 64 2.14 31.54 8.17
C ASN A 64 1.24 30.32 7.99
N LEU A 65 1.86 29.16 7.76
CA LEU A 65 1.16 27.89 7.69
C LEU A 65 0.69 27.46 9.09
N LYS A 66 -0.63 27.49 9.28
CA LYS A 66 -1.24 26.96 10.50
C LYS A 66 -1.24 25.43 10.45
N VAL A 67 -0.45 24.80 11.31
CA VAL A 67 -0.60 23.38 11.61
C VAL A 67 -1.97 23.22 12.28
N LYS A 68 -2.97 22.72 11.55
CA LYS A 68 -4.25 22.36 12.14
C LYS A 68 -3.98 21.24 13.16
N LYS A 69 -3.90 21.60 14.45
CA LYS A 69 -3.64 20.70 15.60
C LYS A 69 -4.57 19.48 15.67
N THR A 70 -5.67 19.50 14.93
CA THR A 70 -6.71 18.47 14.90
C THR A 70 -7.21 18.20 13.48
N GLN A 71 -6.32 18.01 12.50
CA GLN A 71 -6.79 17.35 11.28
C GLN A 71 -7.23 15.93 11.63
N GLN A 72 -8.55 15.73 11.76
CA GLN A 72 -9.12 14.39 11.85
C GLN A 72 -8.55 13.53 10.74
N THR A 73 -7.84 12.47 11.12
CA THR A 73 -7.27 11.52 10.17
C THR A 73 -8.41 10.80 9.46
N LEU A 74 -8.38 10.83 8.13
CA LEU A 74 -9.37 10.20 7.28
C LEU A 74 -8.83 8.88 6.76
N TYR A 75 -9.63 7.83 6.90
CA TYR A 75 -9.43 6.57 6.20
C TYR A 75 -10.71 6.24 5.44
N ILE A 76 -10.65 6.33 4.13
CA ILE A 76 -11.79 6.12 3.24
C ILE A 76 -11.61 4.79 2.53
N ALA A 77 -12.64 3.95 2.53
CA ALA A 77 -12.78 2.84 1.60
C ALA A 77 -13.63 3.30 0.41
N PHE A 78 -13.10 3.21 -0.79
CA PHE A 78 -13.77 3.59 -2.02
C PHE A 78 -13.91 2.38 -2.94
N ASN A 79 -15.12 2.15 -3.46
CA ASN A 79 -15.35 1.21 -4.54
C ASN A 79 -15.13 1.93 -5.88
N LYS A 80 -13.88 1.91 -6.34
CA LYS A 80 -13.46 2.61 -7.56
C LYS A 80 -14.13 2.00 -8.79
N PRO A 81 -14.82 2.78 -9.63
CA PRO A 81 -15.32 2.30 -10.91
C PRO A 81 -14.19 2.18 -11.96
N VAL A 82 -14.46 1.41 -13.01
CA VAL A 82 -13.67 1.44 -14.25
C VAL A 82 -13.72 2.85 -14.84
N GLY A 83 -12.64 3.27 -15.49
CA GLY A 83 -12.54 4.58 -16.15
C GLY A 83 -11.95 5.68 -15.29
N ILE A 84 -11.83 5.49 -13.97
CA ILE A 84 -11.17 6.44 -13.06
C ILE A 84 -9.68 6.10 -12.93
N THR A 85 -8.81 7.10 -12.97
CA THR A 85 -7.37 6.94 -12.79
C THR A 85 -6.98 7.16 -11.32
N SER A 86 -6.21 6.24 -10.73
CA SER A 86 -5.64 6.41 -9.37
C SER A 86 -4.45 7.38 -9.38
N THR A 87 -4.72 8.66 -9.58
CA THR A 87 -3.73 9.75 -9.58
C THR A 87 -4.26 10.98 -8.85
N THR A 88 -3.35 11.81 -8.31
CA THR A 88 -3.67 13.14 -7.76
C THR A 88 -3.40 14.26 -8.78
N ASP A 89 -2.94 13.91 -9.98
CA ASP A 89 -2.68 14.86 -11.06
C ASP A 89 -4.00 15.47 -11.56
N THR A 90 -4.11 16.79 -11.46
CA THR A 90 -5.29 17.57 -11.87
C THR A 90 -5.43 17.67 -13.38
N LYS A 91 -4.37 17.39 -14.16
CA LYS A 91 -4.43 17.34 -15.63
C LYS A 91 -5.22 16.14 -16.14
N ASP A 92 -5.27 15.04 -15.37
CA ASP A 92 -6.12 13.90 -15.70
C ASP A 92 -7.57 14.19 -15.30
N ARG A 93 -8.42 14.45 -16.29
CA ARG A 93 -9.87 14.70 -16.08
C ARG A 93 -10.62 13.55 -15.42
N THR A 94 -10.04 12.34 -15.42
CA THR A 94 -10.59 11.13 -14.82
C THR A 94 -9.91 10.78 -13.49
N ASN A 95 -9.19 11.70 -12.86
CA ASN A 95 -8.49 11.44 -11.61
C ASN A 95 -9.44 11.13 -10.43
N ILE A 96 -8.96 10.28 -9.53
CA ILE A 96 -9.75 9.79 -8.38
C ILE A 96 -10.09 10.90 -7.36
N ILE A 97 -9.30 11.98 -7.29
CA ILE A 97 -9.53 13.06 -6.33
C ILE A 97 -10.74 13.89 -6.74
N SER A 98 -10.78 14.33 -8.01
CA SER A 98 -11.91 15.04 -8.59
C SER A 98 -13.17 14.18 -8.59
N TYR A 99 -13.06 12.86 -8.83
CA TYR A 99 -14.21 11.96 -8.77
C TYR A 99 -14.85 11.89 -7.38
N ILE A 100 -14.03 11.82 -6.33
CA ILE A 100 -14.54 11.74 -4.95
C ILE A 100 -14.99 13.12 -4.45
N ASN A 101 -14.35 14.19 -4.91
CA ASN A 101 -14.65 15.59 -4.58
C ASN A 101 -14.77 15.83 -3.06
N HIS A 102 -13.82 15.30 -2.29
CA HIS A 102 -13.82 15.44 -0.84
C HIS A 102 -13.31 16.83 -0.42
N PRO A 103 -13.93 17.51 0.59
CA PRO A 103 -13.56 18.87 0.98
C PRO A 103 -12.16 18.98 1.60
N LYS A 104 -11.69 17.90 2.24
CA LYS A 104 -10.30 17.80 2.74
C LYS A 104 -9.42 17.14 1.69
N ARG A 105 -8.19 17.62 1.56
CA ARG A 105 -7.16 17.01 0.71
C ARG A 105 -6.93 15.55 1.12
N ILE A 106 -7.14 14.64 0.18
CA ILE A 106 -6.90 13.20 0.34
C ILE A 106 -6.05 12.69 -0.83
N PHE A 107 -5.45 11.52 -0.66
CA PHE A 107 -4.67 10.83 -1.69
C PHE A 107 -4.87 9.32 -1.60
N PRO A 108 -4.79 8.59 -2.74
CA PRO A 108 -5.00 7.15 -2.75
C PRO A 108 -3.83 6.39 -2.12
N ILE A 109 -4.15 5.33 -1.37
CA ILE A 109 -3.18 4.38 -0.84
C ILE A 109 -2.92 3.32 -1.90
N GLY A 110 -1.92 3.60 -2.73
CA GLY A 110 -1.55 2.75 -3.86
C GLY A 110 -2.41 3.04 -5.07
N ARG A 111 -2.49 2.06 -5.99
CA ARG A 111 -3.15 2.25 -7.27
C ARG A 111 -4.02 1.05 -7.64
N LEU A 112 -5.07 1.33 -8.39
CA LEU A 112 -5.76 0.39 -9.27
C LEU A 112 -5.62 0.91 -10.69
N ASP A 113 -5.48 -0.01 -11.65
CA ASP A 113 -5.44 0.38 -13.05
C ASP A 113 -6.77 1.04 -13.47
N LYS A 114 -6.74 1.88 -14.51
CA LYS A 114 -7.93 2.58 -15.01
C LYS A 114 -9.02 1.59 -15.46
N ASP A 115 -8.61 0.47 -16.03
CA ASP A 115 -9.46 -0.64 -16.49
C ASP A 115 -9.90 -1.62 -15.37
N SER A 116 -9.58 -1.32 -14.11
CA SER A 116 -9.85 -2.19 -12.97
C SER A 116 -10.68 -1.46 -11.91
N ASP A 117 -11.53 -2.21 -11.21
CA ASP A 117 -12.50 -1.69 -10.25
C ASP A 117 -12.31 -2.28 -8.84
N GLY A 118 -13.09 -1.78 -7.90
CA GLY A 118 -13.16 -2.30 -6.54
C GLY A 118 -12.40 -1.46 -5.51
N LEU A 119 -12.10 -2.10 -4.39
CA LEU A 119 -11.65 -1.46 -3.16
C LEU A 119 -10.30 -0.74 -3.35
N ILE A 120 -10.26 0.54 -3.04
CA ILE A 120 -9.03 1.32 -2.85
C ILE A 120 -9.21 2.21 -1.62
N PHE A 121 -8.12 2.44 -0.88
CA PHE A 121 -8.18 3.38 0.24
C PHE A 121 -7.75 4.77 -0.18
N LEU A 122 -8.28 5.78 0.50
CA LEU A 122 -7.77 7.15 0.46
C LEU A 122 -7.59 7.68 1.87
N THR A 123 -6.63 8.58 2.04
CA THR A 123 -6.33 9.19 3.34
C THR A 123 -5.72 10.58 3.17
N ASN A 124 -5.74 11.38 4.24
CA ASN A 124 -4.93 12.58 4.39
C ASN A 124 -3.66 12.34 5.22
N ASP A 125 -3.45 11.12 5.75
CA ASP A 125 -2.27 10.73 6.51
C ASP A 125 -1.21 10.07 5.61
N GLY A 126 -0.13 10.80 5.35
CA GLY A 126 0.96 10.34 4.48
C GLY A 126 1.83 9.25 5.12
N ASP A 127 1.84 9.14 6.44
CA ASP A 127 2.72 8.22 7.17
C ASP A 127 2.23 6.78 7.09
N ILE A 128 0.92 6.56 7.03
CA ILE A 128 0.35 5.22 6.89
C ILE A 128 0.50 4.64 5.48
N VAL A 129 0.62 5.49 4.44
CA VAL A 129 0.64 5.05 3.03
C VAL A 129 1.78 4.08 2.78
N ASN A 130 2.99 4.45 3.22
CA ASN A 130 4.17 3.61 3.05
C ASN A 130 4.06 2.32 3.86
N LYS A 131 3.44 2.37 5.05
CA LYS A 131 3.25 1.17 5.88
C LYS A 131 2.29 0.18 5.20
N ILE A 132 1.25 0.65 4.51
CA ILE A 132 0.29 -0.23 3.81
C ILE A 132 0.85 -0.75 2.47
N LEU A 133 1.65 0.05 1.75
CA LEU A 133 2.11 -0.29 0.40
C LEU A 133 3.38 -1.14 0.32
N ARG A 134 4.20 -1.17 1.38
CA ARG A 134 5.49 -1.88 1.32
C ARG A 134 5.27 -3.39 1.12
N ALA A 135 5.71 -3.90 -0.04
CA ALA A 135 5.67 -5.33 -0.39
C ALA A 135 6.46 -6.24 0.56
N GLY A 136 7.37 -5.68 1.37
CA GLY A 136 8.07 -6.40 2.44
C GLY A 136 7.17 -6.80 3.62
N ASN A 137 6.01 -6.16 3.75
CA ASN A 137 5.04 -6.44 4.81
C ASN A 137 4.01 -7.51 4.43
N ASN A 138 4.08 -8.04 3.20
CA ASN A 138 3.23 -9.12 2.70
C ASN A 138 1.71 -8.87 2.87
N HIS A 139 1.27 -7.62 2.84
CA HIS A 139 -0.14 -7.28 3.01
C HIS A 139 -1.00 -7.81 1.87
N GLU A 140 -1.95 -8.67 2.22
CA GLU A 140 -2.83 -9.33 1.28
C GLU A 140 -3.75 -8.35 0.54
N LYS A 141 -3.92 -8.60 -0.75
CA LYS A 141 -4.91 -7.97 -1.61
C LYS A 141 -5.62 -9.06 -2.39
N GLU A 142 -6.94 -9.09 -2.28
CA GLU A 142 -7.77 -10.15 -2.85
C GLU A 142 -8.56 -9.60 -4.02
N TYR A 143 -8.59 -10.38 -5.10
CA TYR A 143 -9.22 -10.01 -6.36
C TYR A 143 -10.14 -11.11 -6.84
N ILE A 144 -11.22 -10.70 -7.50
CA ILE A 144 -12.05 -11.54 -8.35
C ILE A 144 -11.75 -11.18 -9.79
N VAL A 145 -11.43 -12.20 -10.58
CA VAL A 145 -10.99 -12.06 -11.96
C VAL A 145 -11.91 -12.86 -12.86
N THR A 146 -12.39 -12.25 -13.93
CA THR A 146 -13.04 -12.97 -15.03
C THR A 146 -12.16 -12.89 -16.27
N VAL A 147 -12.00 -14.01 -16.96
CA VAL A 147 -11.18 -14.15 -18.17
C VAL A 147 -12.03 -14.49 -19.39
N ASP A 148 -11.44 -14.35 -20.57
CA ASP A 148 -12.08 -14.58 -21.87
C ASP A 148 -12.41 -16.07 -22.13
N LYS A 149 -11.54 -16.98 -21.65
CA LYS A 149 -11.62 -18.43 -21.90
C LYS A 149 -11.96 -19.25 -20.65
N ALA A 150 -12.41 -20.50 -20.84
CA ALA A 150 -12.65 -21.44 -19.75
C ALA A 150 -11.35 -21.77 -18.99
N ILE A 151 -11.44 -21.79 -17.67
CA ILE A 151 -10.34 -22.01 -16.76
C ILE A 151 -10.12 -23.51 -16.57
N THR A 152 -8.88 -23.95 -16.78
CA THR A 152 -8.46 -25.33 -16.51
C THR A 152 -7.81 -25.46 -15.13
N PRO A 153 -7.81 -26.66 -14.51
CA PRO A 153 -7.04 -26.93 -13.30
C PRO A 153 -5.55 -26.64 -13.46
N GLU A 154 -5.01 -26.89 -14.66
CA GLU A 154 -3.61 -26.61 -15.00
C GLU A 154 -3.31 -25.10 -14.97
N PHE A 155 -4.19 -24.25 -15.50
CA PHE A 155 -4.04 -22.80 -15.41
C PHE A 155 -3.95 -22.33 -13.96
N ILE A 156 -4.85 -22.81 -13.09
CA ILE A 156 -4.86 -22.48 -11.66
C ILE A 156 -3.58 -22.92 -10.98
N HIS A 157 -3.09 -24.12 -11.30
CA HIS A 157 -1.82 -24.61 -10.80
C HIS A 157 -0.65 -23.74 -11.26
N LYS A 158 -0.54 -23.46 -12.56
CA LYS A 158 0.59 -22.68 -13.11
C LYS A 158 0.61 -21.25 -12.59
N ILE A 159 -0.54 -20.57 -12.55
CA ILE A 159 -0.62 -19.17 -12.11
C ILE A 159 -0.37 -19.00 -10.60
N SER A 160 -0.68 -20.02 -9.78
CA SER A 160 -0.42 -19.99 -8.33
C SER A 160 1.05 -20.22 -7.95
N ASN A 161 1.84 -20.92 -8.78
CA ASN A 161 3.26 -21.26 -8.51
C ASN A 161 4.27 -20.17 -8.92
N GLY A 162 3.79 -18.96 -9.21
CA GLY A 162 4.60 -17.83 -9.63
C GLY A 162 4.90 -17.84 -11.12
N VAL A 163 4.75 -16.67 -11.75
CA VAL A 163 4.80 -16.51 -13.21
C VAL A 163 5.95 -15.58 -13.58
N PRO A 164 6.77 -15.91 -14.59
CA PRO A 164 7.82 -15.02 -15.06
C PRO A 164 7.21 -13.85 -15.86
N ILE A 165 7.27 -12.65 -15.30
CA ILE A 165 6.80 -11.40 -15.91
C ILE A 165 7.73 -10.25 -15.52
N LEU A 166 7.86 -9.22 -16.37
CA LEU A 166 8.65 -8.02 -16.04
C LEU A 166 10.10 -8.31 -15.60
N LYS A 167 10.76 -9.29 -16.26
CA LYS A 167 12.12 -9.74 -15.90
C LYS A 167 12.26 -10.22 -14.44
N THR A 168 11.16 -10.64 -13.82
CA THR A 168 11.15 -11.23 -12.48
C THR A 168 10.13 -12.38 -12.42
N LYS A 169 10.12 -13.15 -11.33
CA LYS A 169 9.09 -14.16 -11.08
C LYS A 169 8.17 -13.65 -9.99
N THR A 170 6.85 -13.69 -10.21
CA THR A 170 5.90 -13.35 -9.15
C THR A 170 6.05 -14.33 -7.98
N ARG A 171 5.75 -13.87 -6.76
CA ARG A 171 5.60 -14.79 -5.63
C ARG A 171 4.47 -15.77 -5.89
N GLU A 172 4.59 -16.95 -5.29
CA GLU A 172 3.48 -17.88 -5.17
C GLU A 172 2.29 -17.21 -4.47
N CYS A 173 1.09 -17.56 -4.88
CA CYS A 173 -0.13 -16.92 -4.41
C CYS A 173 -1.28 -17.91 -4.31
N PHE A 174 -2.29 -17.54 -3.52
CA PHE A 174 -3.53 -18.30 -3.49
C PHE A 174 -4.33 -18.04 -4.76
N VAL A 175 -4.82 -19.10 -5.40
CA VAL A 175 -5.70 -19.03 -6.56
C VAL A 175 -6.77 -20.11 -6.41
N LYS A 176 -8.05 -19.73 -6.58
CA LYS A 176 -9.18 -20.65 -6.53
C LYS A 176 -10.14 -20.36 -7.66
N GLN A 177 -10.51 -21.37 -8.44
CA GLN A 177 -11.58 -21.25 -9.43
C GLN A 177 -12.94 -21.11 -8.73
N GLU A 178 -13.76 -20.16 -9.19
CA GLU A 178 -15.11 -19.89 -8.65
C GLU A 178 -16.20 -20.05 -9.72
N GLY A 179 -15.82 -20.34 -10.96
CA GLY A 179 -16.73 -20.65 -12.06
C GLY A 179 -15.96 -20.99 -13.33
N PRO A 180 -16.64 -21.21 -14.47
CA PRO A 180 -15.99 -21.61 -15.71
C PRO A 180 -14.95 -20.61 -16.19
N ARG A 181 -15.18 -19.30 -15.98
CA ARG A 181 -14.29 -18.21 -16.42
C ARG A 181 -13.92 -17.25 -15.29
N LYS A 182 -14.20 -17.61 -14.04
CA LYS A 182 -13.99 -16.74 -12.87
C LYS A 182 -13.07 -17.43 -11.85
N PHE A 183 -12.09 -16.70 -11.33
CA PHE A 183 -11.24 -17.15 -10.24
C PHE A 183 -10.96 -16.03 -9.24
N ARG A 184 -10.63 -16.45 -8.02
CA ARG A 184 -10.14 -15.60 -6.94
C ARG A 184 -8.64 -15.74 -6.83
N ILE A 185 -7.94 -14.63 -6.64
CA ILE A 185 -6.49 -14.59 -6.42
C ILE A 185 -6.14 -13.66 -5.25
N ILE A 186 -5.19 -14.06 -4.41
CA ILE A 186 -4.70 -13.21 -3.31
C ILE A 186 -3.20 -12.98 -3.45
N LEU A 187 -2.83 -11.70 -3.61
CA LEU A 187 -1.46 -11.26 -3.80
C LEU A 187 -0.92 -10.56 -2.55
N THR A 188 0.37 -10.72 -2.28
CA THR A 188 1.12 -10.02 -1.23
C THR A 188 2.16 -9.03 -1.80
N GLN A 189 2.17 -8.89 -3.13
CA GLN A 189 2.97 -7.95 -3.90
C GLN A 189 2.09 -7.24 -4.92
N GLY A 190 2.56 -6.13 -5.49
CA GLY A 190 1.82 -5.34 -6.47
C GLY A 190 2.70 -4.84 -7.60
N LEU A 191 3.05 -5.73 -8.53
CA LEU A 191 3.74 -5.36 -9.77
C LEU A 191 2.78 -4.63 -10.74
N ASN A 192 3.32 -3.86 -11.68
CA ASN A 192 2.53 -3.15 -12.68
C ASN A 192 1.67 -4.12 -13.50
N ARG A 193 0.34 -3.96 -13.44
CA ARG A 193 -0.64 -4.81 -14.14
C ARG A 193 -0.45 -6.31 -13.90
N GLN A 194 0.00 -6.69 -12.69
CA GLN A 194 0.49 -8.02 -12.36
C GLN A 194 -0.45 -9.15 -12.82
N ILE A 195 -1.72 -9.13 -12.38
CA ILE A 195 -2.70 -10.20 -12.68
C ILE A 195 -2.94 -10.30 -14.18
N ARG A 196 -3.09 -9.17 -14.87
CA ARG A 196 -3.29 -9.14 -16.33
C ARG A 196 -2.10 -9.73 -17.08
N ARG A 197 -0.87 -9.44 -16.64
CA ARG A 197 0.36 -10.02 -17.22
C ARG A 197 0.48 -11.51 -16.91
N MET A 198 0.13 -11.94 -15.71
CA MET A 198 0.10 -13.36 -15.33
C MET A 198 -0.89 -14.15 -16.20
N CYS A 199 -2.09 -13.63 -16.42
CA CYS A 199 -3.06 -14.24 -17.33
C CYS A 199 -2.56 -14.27 -18.78
N LYS A 200 -2.02 -13.14 -19.27
CA LYS A 200 -1.51 -13.04 -20.65
C LYS A 200 -0.38 -14.04 -20.93
N HIS A 201 0.46 -14.34 -19.94
CA HIS A 201 1.54 -15.33 -20.08
C HIS A 201 1.02 -16.73 -20.45
N PHE A 202 -0.19 -17.08 -20.02
CA PHE A 202 -0.85 -18.36 -20.35
C PHE A 202 -1.92 -18.21 -21.45
N ASP A 203 -1.87 -17.13 -22.24
CA ASP A 203 -2.82 -16.82 -23.30
C ASP A 203 -4.29 -16.63 -22.85
N TYR A 204 -4.46 -16.08 -21.64
CA TYR A 204 -5.75 -15.59 -21.13
C TYR A 204 -5.79 -14.07 -21.11
N ARG A 205 -6.93 -13.49 -21.43
CA ARG A 205 -7.20 -12.05 -21.32
C ARG A 205 -8.16 -11.80 -20.17
N VAL A 206 -7.81 -10.85 -19.31
CA VAL A 206 -8.67 -10.42 -18.20
C VAL A 206 -9.78 -9.52 -18.72
N VAL A 207 -11.02 -9.95 -18.55
CA VAL A 207 -12.24 -9.22 -18.90
C VAL A 207 -12.63 -8.27 -17.76
N THR A 208 -12.71 -8.78 -16.53
CA THR A 208 -12.97 -7.97 -15.33
C THR A 208 -11.95 -8.26 -14.23
N LEU A 209 -11.62 -7.23 -13.46
CA LEU A 209 -10.67 -7.30 -12.37
C LEU A 209 -11.12 -6.42 -11.22
N THR A 210 -11.80 -7.03 -10.24
CA THR A 210 -12.32 -6.34 -9.07
C THR A 210 -11.48 -6.67 -7.85
N ARG A 211 -10.89 -5.65 -7.20
CA ARG A 211 -10.27 -5.84 -5.87
C ARG A 211 -11.35 -5.85 -4.80
N VAL A 212 -11.51 -6.97 -4.10
CA VAL A 212 -12.59 -7.16 -3.12
C VAL A 212 -12.14 -7.07 -1.67
N ARG A 213 -10.82 -7.10 -1.41
CA ARG A 213 -10.27 -6.96 -0.05
C ARG A 213 -8.86 -6.38 -0.05
N ILE A 214 -8.56 -5.57 0.95
CA ILE A 214 -7.21 -5.16 1.32
C ILE A 214 -7.05 -5.47 2.80
N MET A 215 -6.17 -6.41 3.15
CA MET A 215 -5.96 -6.86 4.53
C MET A 215 -7.29 -7.24 5.22
N ASN A 216 -7.66 -6.56 6.30
CA ASN A 216 -8.87 -6.80 7.08
C ASN A 216 -10.13 -6.15 6.48
N VAL A 217 -9.98 -5.14 5.61
CA VAL A 217 -11.13 -4.41 5.05
C VAL A 217 -11.60 -5.07 3.77
N SER A 218 -12.88 -5.43 3.75
CA SER A 218 -13.56 -5.97 2.57
C SER A 218 -14.41 -4.91 1.87
N LEU A 219 -14.62 -5.09 0.56
CA LEU A 219 -15.49 -4.26 -0.24
C LEU A 219 -16.95 -4.36 0.25
N GLY A 220 -17.37 -5.56 0.69
CA GLY A 220 -18.69 -5.81 1.26
C GLY A 220 -19.81 -5.40 0.30
N LYS A 221 -20.78 -4.65 0.84
CA LYS A 221 -21.94 -4.14 0.09
C LYS A 221 -21.74 -2.70 -0.44
N LEU A 222 -20.52 -2.17 -0.42
CA LEU A 222 -20.24 -0.80 -0.86
C LEU A 222 -20.54 -0.67 -2.36
N PRO A 223 -21.52 0.14 -2.79
CA PRO A 223 -21.87 0.26 -4.20
C PRO A 223 -20.72 0.85 -5.02
N VAL A 224 -20.67 0.52 -6.32
CA VAL A 224 -19.67 1.06 -7.25
C VAL A 224 -19.78 2.58 -7.31
N GLY A 225 -18.64 3.28 -7.29
CA GLY A 225 -18.58 4.74 -7.28
C GLY A 225 -18.87 5.38 -5.92
N LYS A 226 -19.21 4.59 -4.88
CA LYS A 226 -19.44 5.08 -3.53
C LYS A 226 -18.24 4.83 -2.62
N TRP A 227 -18.14 5.66 -1.59
CA TRP A 227 -17.14 5.55 -0.54
C TRP A 227 -17.77 5.62 0.84
N ARG A 228 -17.05 5.13 1.83
CA ARG A 228 -17.37 5.26 3.25
C ARG A 228 -16.10 5.46 4.06
N LEU A 229 -16.23 5.97 5.28
CA LEU A 229 -15.14 5.92 6.25
C LEU A 229 -14.91 4.45 6.69
N LEU A 230 -13.65 4.13 6.99
CA LEU A 230 -13.34 2.90 7.72
C LEU A 230 -13.89 3.00 9.14
N THR A 231 -14.37 1.88 9.67
CA THR A 231 -14.84 1.82 11.06
C THR A 231 -13.65 1.87 12.02
N ALA A 232 -13.89 2.24 13.28
CA ALA A 232 -12.85 2.22 14.31
C ALA A 232 -12.18 0.84 14.41
N GLN A 233 -12.97 -0.24 14.36
CA GLN A 233 -12.46 -1.62 14.39
C GLN A 233 -11.58 -1.92 13.17
N GLU A 234 -11.98 -1.50 11.97
CA GLU A 234 -11.17 -1.67 10.75
C GLU A 234 -9.84 -0.92 10.85
N ILE A 235 -9.85 0.30 11.40
CA ILE A 235 -8.65 1.12 11.60
C ILE A 235 -7.74 0.51 12.66
N ASP A 236 -8.27 0.02 13.77
CA ASP A 236 -7.49 -0.59 14.84
C ASP A 236 -6.78 -1.86 14.37
N GLU A 237 -7.48 -2.73 13.66
CA GLU A 237 -6.88 -3.93 13.08
C GLU A 237 -5.88 -3.58 11.97
N LEU A 238 -6.18 -2.59 11.13
CA LEU A 238 -5.24 -2.07 10.14
C LEU A 238 -3.95 -1.59 10.80
N ASN A 239 -4.05 -0.79 11.86
CA ASN A 239 -2.92 -0.27 12.63
C ASN A 239 -2.10 -1.38 13.28
N LYS A 240 -2.76 -2.40 13.86
CA LYS A 240 -2.10 -3.60 14.38
C LYS A 240 -1.31 -4.32 13.29
N LEU A 241 -1.89 -4.51 12.10
CA LEU A 241 -1.24 -5.19 10.98
C LEU A 241 -0.03 -4.42 10.42
N VAL A 242 -0.01 -3.09 10.54
CA VAL A 242 1.10 -2.26 10.04
C VAL A 242 2.10 -1.82 11.12
N SER A 243 1.86 -2.17 12.39
CA SER A 243 2.66 -1.75 13.56
C SER A 243 4.15 -2.13 13.47
N SER A 244 4.45 -3.31 12.93
CA SER A 244 5.82 -3.80 12.75
C SER A 244 6.54 -3.21 11.53
N SER A 245 5.84 -2.40 10.71
CA SER A 245 6.42 -1.76 9.54
C SER A 245 7.17 -0.49 9.93
N SER A 246 8.49 -0.55 9.87
CA SER A 246 9.34 0.63 10.07
C SER A 246 9.24 1.61 8.90
N LYS A 247 9.50 2.90 9.20
CA LYS A 247 9.30 4.04 8.29
C LYS A 247 10.08 3.90 6.96
N THR A 248 11.15 3.10 6.90
CA THR A 248 11.99 2.87 5.70
C THR A 248 12.14 1.38 5.33
N GLN A 249 12.39 1.10 4.04
CA GLN A 249 12.63 -0.26 3.52
C GLN A 249 13.93 -0.88 4.09
N GLU A 250 14.90 -0.04 4.44
CA GLU A 250 16.18 -0.45 5.04
C GLU A 250 16.00 -0.84 6.50
N ALA A 251 15.28 -0.03 7.30
CA ALA A 251 14.99 -0.33 8.70
C ALA A 251 14.18 -1.64 8.86
N SER A 252 13.36 -2.00 7.88
CA SER A 252 12.56 -3.24 7.90
C SER A 252 13.37 -4.47 7.53
N LYS A 253 14.47 -4.32 6.78
CA LYS A 253 15.48 -5.39 6.58
C LYS A 253 16.37 -5.56 7.83
N LEU A 254 16.71 -4.47 8.52
CA LEU A 254 17.48 -4.49 9.77
C LEU A 254 16.72 -5.18 10.91
N ASN A 255 15.43 -4.88 11.12
CA ASN A 255 14.60 -5.54 12.14
C ASN A 255 14.38 -7.05 11.89
N LYS A 256 14.46 -7.52 10.64
CA LYS A 256 14.39 -8.96 10.33
C LYS A 256 15.71 -9.69 10.59
N ARG A 257 16.85 -8.98 10.60
CA ARG A 257 18.18 -9.59 10.86
C ARG A 257 18.46 -9.76 12.36
N SER A 258 17.83 -8.95 13.23
CA SER A 258 18.01 -9.06 14.69
C SER A 258 17.22 -10.20 15.34
N SER A 259 16.20 -10.76 14.66
CA SER A 259 15.34 -11.82 15.20
C SER A 259 15.76 -13.26 14.84
N THR A 260 16.91 -13.47 14.17
CA THR A 260 17.39 -14.81 13.76
C THR A 260 18.82 -15.07 14.23
N LYS A 261 19.05 -15.04 15.55
CA LYS A 261 20.19 -15.72 16.17
C LYS A 261 19.70 -16.56 17.34
N THR A 262 19.19 -17.75 17.03
CA THR A 262 19.10 -18.85 17.99
C THR A 262 19.81 -20.06 17.38
N HIS A 263 20.84 -20.48 18.10
CA HIS A 263 21.75 -21.58 17.82
C HIS A 263 20.99 -22.90 17.64
N ARG A 264 21.34 -23.71 16.63
CA ARG A 264 20.92 -25.11 16.53
C ARG A 264 22.12 -25.96 16.06
N PRO A 265 22.47 -27.05 16.75
CA PRO A 265 23.67 -27.82 16.44
C PRO A 265 23.46 -28.72 15.21
N LYS A 266 24.56 -28.99 14.49
CA LYS A 266 24.63 -29.89 13.33
C LYS A 266 24.42 -31.34 13.76
N LYS A 267 23.66 -32.10 12.98
CA LYS A 267 23.71 -33.57 13.00
C LYS A 267 23.62 -34.08 11.56
N ASP A 268 24.64 -34.83 11.16
CA ASP A 268 24.71 -35.58 9.91
C ASP A 268 23.76 -36.77 9.94
N THR A 269 23.10 -37.06 8.81
CA THR A 269 22.72 -38.41 8.37
C THR A 269 22.17 -38.37 6.94
N LYS A 270 22.70 -39.27 6.10
CA LYS A 270 22.22 -39.59 4.75
C LYS A 270 20.96 -40.44 4.86
N GLU A 271 19.95 -40.21 4.02
CA GLU A 271 19.03 -41.25 3.50
C GLU A 271 18.05 -40.73 2.42
N GLU A 272 17.54 -41.68 1.65
CA GLU A 272 16.90 -41.72 0.30
C GLU A 272 15.69 -40.80 -0.04
N PRO A 273 15.33 -40.69 -1.34
CA PRO A 273 14.32 -39.73 -1.80
C PRO A 273 12.88 -40.23 -1.54
N PRO A 274 11.97 -39.42 -0.94
CA PRO A 274 10.61 -39.88 -0.73
C PRO A 274 9.71 -39.61 -1.94
N ALA A 275 8.83 -40.58 -2.18
CA ALA A 275 7.82 -40.67 -3.22
C ALA A 275 6.88 -39.45 -3.35
N LYS A 276 6.32 -39.30 -4.57
CA LYS A 276 5.36 -38.27 -5.00
C LYS A 276 4.23 -38.06 -3.97
N LYS A 277 4.26 -36.95 -3.24
CA LYS A 277 3.19 -36.55 -2.30
C LYS A 277 1.96 -36.03 -3.06
N LYS A 278 0.80 -36.63 -2.81
CA LYS A 278 -0.52 -36.11 -3.21
C LYS A 278 -0.70 -34.67 -2.69
N VAL A 279 -1.00 -33.75 -3.62
CA VAL A 279 -1.12 -32.32 -3.36
C VAL A 279 -2.39 -32.02 -2.55
N LYS A 280 -2.23 -31.56 -1.30
CA LYS A 280 -3.35 -31.01 -0.53
C LYS A 280 -3.68 -29.61 -1.05
N ASN A 281 -4.88 -29.44 -1.62
CA ASN A 281 -5.44 -28.13 -1.94
C ASN A 281 -5.58 -27.32 -0.64
N LYS A 282 -4.77 -26.28 -0.46
CA LYS A 282 -4.85 -25.40 0.72
C LYS A 282 -6.18 -24.66 0.70
N THR A 283 -6.93 -24.75 1.79
CA THR A 283 -8.23 -24.07 1.87
C THR A 283 -8.02 -22.56 2.04
N TYR A 284 -9.05 -21.78 1.69
CA TYR A 284 -9.05 -20.33 1.90
C TYR A 284 -8.75 -19.94 3.36
N LYS A 285 -9.23 -20.73 4.33
CA LYS A 285 -8.94 -20.54 5.76
C LYS A 285 -7.48 -20.86 6.11
N ASP A 286 -6.88 -21.90 5.51
CA ASP A 286 -5.48 -22.26 5.76
C ASP A 286 -4.50 -21.21 5.23
N TRP A 287 -4.84 -20.56 4.11
CA TRP A 287 -4.01 -19.50 3.57
C TRP A 287 -4.06 -18.24 4.46
N ARG A 288 -5.24 -17.88 4.99
CA ARG A 288 -5.41 -16.76 5.95
C ARG A 288 -4.77 -17.00 7.32
N LYS A 289 -4.46 -18.25 7.68
CA LYS A 289 -3.84 -18.61 8.98
C LYS A 289 -2.32 -18.58 8.98
N ARG A 290 -1.66 -18.32 7.85
CA ARG A 290 -0.21 -18.09 7.78
C ARG A 290 0.12 -16.72 8.41
N LYS A 291 0.12 -16.68 9.74
CA LYS A 291 0.80 -15.65 10.54
C LYS A 291 2.29 -15.98 10.61
#